data_AF-A0A9W4MED7-F1
#
_entry.id   AF-A0A9W4MED7-F1
#
_cell.length_a   1.000
_cell.length_b   1.000
_cell.length_c   1.000
_cell.angle_alpha   90.00
_cell.angle_beta   90.00
_cell.angle_gamma   90.00
#
_symmetry.space_group_name_H-M   'P 1'
#
loop_
_entity.id
_entity.type
_entity.pdbx_description
1 polymer ?
#
loop_
_entity_poly.entity_id
_entity_poly.type
_entity_poly.pdbx_seq_one_letter_code
_entity_poly.pdbx_strand_id
1 'polypeptide(L)'
;MIDREHYDYQRFSGARTLLAGVDLRAGVEPTGIAARKALVEPMVRALWDLWERGGRALHEIAAELYAAADLMESGQDAPLKGITGTPEVLREIAEYVATWNVGSSARVAQAIPTSAELAFRLPTLLEMLVIYYGQDGLALEDDSLSPREGLRLAVDNYHPLCLWWLPHMAAECQEALAVFQTEEALERFFEVEHAVGTPGLPWLEWLPLIIDVFGEHMRAEHPPRWVRTSR
;
A
#
# COMPACT_ATOMS: atom_id res chain seq x y z
N MET A 1 -14.37 0.23 22.21
CA MET A 1 -15.15 1.39 21.75
C MET A 1 -14.20 2.20 20.89
N ILE A 2 -14.44 2.30 19.58
CA ILE A 2 -13.58 3.11 18.71
C ILE A 2 -13.87 4.57 19.06
N ASP A 3 -12.82 5.33 19.42
CA ASP A 3 -12.95 6.75 19.70
C ASP A 3 -13.43 7.49 18.45
N ARG A 4 -14.20 8.56 18.62
CA ARG A 4 -14.77 9.36 17.53
C ARG A 4 -13.69 9.90 16.61
N GLU A 5 -12.55 10.32 17.16
CA GLU A 5 -11.39 10.77 16.37
C GLU A 5 -10.83 9.65 15.48
N HIS A 6 -10.77 8.41 15.99
CA HIS A 6 -10.30 7.28 15.21
C HIS A 6 -11.30 6.91 14.11
N TYR A 7 -12.60 6.94 14.39
CA TYR A 7 -13.63 6.74 13.38
C TYR A 7 -13.55 7.80 12.27
N ASP A 8 -13.46 9.07 12.67
CA ASP A 8 -13.39 10.21 11.77
C ASP A 8 -12.13 10.16 10.90
N TYR A 9 -10.99 9.76 11.46
CA TYR A 9 -9.78 9.50 10.69
C TYR A 9 -10.00 8.40 9.65
N GLN A 10 -10.51 7.23 10.05
CA GLN A 10 -10.70 6.08 9.16
C GLN A 10 -11.74 6.33 8.06
N ARG A 11 -12.74 7.18 8.32
CA ARG A 11 -13.81 7.52 7.37
C ARG A 11 -13.29 8.06 6.03
N PHE A 12 -12.16 8.77 6.04
CA PHE A 12 -11.57 9.36 4.83
C PHE A 12 -10.28 8.67 4.41
N SER A 13 -10.12 7.38 4.71
CA SER A 13 -8.88 6.66 4.42
C SER A 13 -8.56 6.63 2.92
N GLY A 14 -9.56 6.39 2.07
CA GLY A 14 -9.37 6.34 0.62
C GLY A 14 -8.98 7.69 0.04
N ALA A 15 -9.67 8.76 0.46
CA ALA A 15 -9.32 10.12 0.07
C ALA A 15 -7.90 10.51 0.52
N ARG A 16 -7.53 10.18 1.76
CA ARG A 16 -6.16 10.42 2.27
C ARG A 16 -5.12 9.64 1.48
N THR A 17 -5.38 8.38 1.17
CA THR A 17 -4.47 7.56 0.36
C THR A 17 -4.31 8.13 -1.05
N LEU A 18 -5.40 8.51 -1.72
CA LEU A 18 -5.35 9.11 -3.06
C LEU A 18 -4.51 10.41 -3.07
N LEU A 19 -4.66 11.23 -2.05
CA LEU A 19 -3.99 12.52 -1.93
C LEU A 19 -2.62 12.44 -1.24
N ALA A 20 -2.18 11.24 -0.84
CA ALA A 20 -0.88 11.06 -0.23
C ALA A 20 0.23 11.44 -1.22
N GLY A 21 1.11 12.36 -0.82
CA GLY A 21 2.18 12.87 -1.69
C GLY A 21 1.71 13.90 -2.73
N VAL A 22 0.42 14.24 -2.76
CA VAL A 22 -0.12 15.32 -3.60
C VAL A 22 -0.21 16.59 -2.78
N ASP A 23 0.50 17.64 -3.20
CA ASP A 23 0.42 18.95 -2.55
C ASP A 23 -0.65 19.83 -3.23
N LEU A 24 -1.83 19.87 -2.63
CA LEU A 24 -2.94 20.73 -3.05
C LEU A 24 -3.11 21.95 -2.13
N ARG A 25 -2.07 22.35 -1.39
CA ARG A 25 -2.16 23.55 -0.55
C ARG A 25 -2.33 24.79 -1.44
N ALA A 26 -3.13 25.74 -0.95
CA ALA A 26 -3.39 26.99 -1.65
C ALA A 26 -2.06 27.70 -2.01
N GLY A 27 -1.92 28.09 -3.27
CA GLY A 27 -0.70 28.72 -3.81
C GLY A 27 0.40 27.75 -4.26
N VAL A 28 0.26 26.45 -4.00
CA VAL A 28 1.13 25.39 -4.53
C VAL A 28 0.41 24.55 -5.58
N GLU A 29 -0.92 24.42 -5.45
CA GLU A 29 -1.73 23.59 -6.34
C GLU A 29 -1.57 23.95 -7.83
N PRO A 30 -1.59 22.95 -8.75
CA PRO A 30 -1.53 23.22 -10.17
C PRO A 30 -2.76 24.00 -10.67
N THR A 31 -2.50 25.02 -11.49
CA THR A 31 -3.56 25.78 -12.15
C THR A 31 -4.20 24.96 -13.27
N GLY A 32 -5.49 24.66 -13.10
CA GLY A 32 -6.34 24.08 -14.14
C GLY A 32 -6.59 22.58 -13.99
N ILE A 33 -7.78 22.17 -14.43
CA ILE A 33 -8.31 20.81 -14.25
C ILE A 33 -7.43 19.71 -14.84
N ALA A 34 -6.82 19.96 -16.00
CA ALA A 34 -5.97 18.96 -16.66
C ALA A 34 -4.71 18.66 -15.84
N ALA A 35 -4.09 19.70 -15.26
CA ALA A 35 -2.89 19.56 -14.45
C ALA A 35 -3.18 18.83 -13.13
N ARG A 36 -4.31 19.14 -12.48
CA ARG A 36 -4.74 18.44 -11.25
C ARG A 36 -5.09 16.98 -11.50
N LYS A 37 -5.79 16.68 -12.61
CA LYS A 37 -6.06 15.29 -13.03
C LYS A 37 -4.76 14.52 -13.25
N ALA A 38 -3.84 15.07 -14.04
CA ALA A 38 -2.54 14.44 -14.29
C ALA A 38 -1.74 14.19 -13.00
N LEU A 39 -1.87 15.08 -12.02
CA LEU A 39 -1.19 14.97 -10.73
C LEU A 39 -1.72 13.77 -9.89
N VAL A 40 -3.03 13.55 -9.86
CA VAL A 40 -3.63 12.45 -9.08
C VAL A 40 -3.71 11.13 -9.86
N GLU A 41 -3.60 11.18 -11.19
CA GLU A 41 -3.79 10.04 -12.09
C GLU A 41 -2.98 8.78 -11.70
N PRO A 42 -1.67 8.88 -11.35
CA PRO A 42 -0.92 7.73 -10.83
C PRO A 42 -1.64 7.00 -9.70
N MET A 43 -2.05 7.75 -8.68
CA MET A 43 -2.70 7.18 -7.50
C MET A 43 -4.09 6.63 -7.82
N VAL A 44 -4.83 7.25 -8.74
CA VAL A 44 -6.11 6.69 -9.23
C VAL A 44 -5.89 5.34 -9.90
N ARG A 45 -4.82 5.19 -10.70
CA ARG A 45 -4.48 3.92 -11.35
C ARG A 45 -4.07 2.84 -10.35
N ALA A 46 -3.27 3.19 -9.33
CA ALA A 46 -2.93 2.26 -8.25
C ALA A 46 -4.16 1.78 -7.46
N LEU A 47 -5.04 2.71 -7.09
CA LEU A 47 -6.29 2.41 -6.37
C LEU A 47 -7.28 1.60 -7.23
N TRP A 48 -7.26 1.81 -8.55
CA TRP A 48 -8.01 0.97 -9.49
C TRP A 48 -7.49 -0.48 -9.50
N ASP A 49 -6.17 -0.70 -9.61
CA ASP A 49 -5.55 -2.04 -9.57
C ASP A 49 -5.87 -2.76 -8.24
N LEU A 50 -5.84 -2.01 -7.12
CA LEU A 50 -6.25 -2.54 -5.82
C LEU A 50 -7.72 -2.91 -5.75
N TRP A 51 -8.60 -2.08 -6.30
CA TRP A 51 -10.04 -2.37 -6.33
C TRP A 51 -10.34 -3.67 -7.08
N GLU A 52 -9.68 -3.90 -8.23
CA GLU A 52 -9.79 -5.17 -8.98
C GLU A 52 -9.36 -6.40 -8.16
N ARG A 53 -8.55 -6.20 -7.11
CA ARG A 53 -8.07 -7.23 -6.18
C ARG A 53 -8.88 -7.30 -4.86
N GLY A 54 -10.01 -6.60 -4.79
CA GLY A 54 -10.91 -6.59 -3.62
C GLY A 54 -10.68 -5.43 -2.65
N GLY A 55 -9.90 -4.41 -3.04
CA GLY A 55 -9.74 -3.16 -2.30
C GLY A 55 -10.96 -2.23 -2.40
N ARG A 56 -10.84 -1.05 -1.80
CA ARG A 56 -11.87 0.01 -1.82
C ARG A 56 -12.15 0.46 -3.25
N ALA A 57 -13.42 0.58 -3.62
CA ALA A 57 -13.80 1.01 -4.95
C ALA A 57 -13.62 2.52 -5.16
N LEU A 58 -13.27 2.91 -6.39
CA LEU A 58 -13.05 4.33 -6.72
C LEU A 58 -14.27 5.23 -6.44
N HIS A 59 -15.49 4.71 -6.58
CA HIS A 59 -16.70 5.48 -6.27
C HIS A 59 -16.85 5.76 -4.75
N GLU A 60 -16.35 4.86 -3.89
CA GLU A 60 -16.31 5.09 -2.44
C GLU A 60 -15.30 6.20 -2.13
N ILE A 61 -14.14 6.19 -2.79
CA ILE A 61 -13.12 7.23 -2.66
C ILE A 61 -13.65 8.59 -3.15
N ALA A 62 -14.37 8.61 -4.28
CA ALA A 62 -15.03 9.82 -4.77
C ALA A 62 -16.06 10.35 -3.75
N ALA A 63 -16.86 9.48 -3.14
CA ALA A 63 -17.81 9.86 -2.11
C ALA A 63 -17.11 10.44 -0.86
N GLU A 64 -15.96 9.90 -0.46
CA GLU A 64 -15.14 10.44 0.62
C GLU A 64 -14.63 11.86 0.30
N LEU A 65 -14.19 12.12 -0.93
CA LEU A 65 -13.76 13.45 -1.36
C LEU A 65 -14.89 14.47 -1.35
N TYR A 66 -16.09 14.09 -1.82
CA TYR A 66 -17.28 14.95 -1.72
C TYR A 66 -17.61 15.28 -0.27
N ALA A 67 -17.63 14.27 0.61
CA ALA A 67 -17.90 14.46 2.02
C ALA A 67 -16.83 15.31 2.73
N ALA A 68 -15.57 15.21 2.31
CA ALA A 68 -14.49 16.07 2.82
C ALA A 68 -14.71 17.53 2.40
N ALA A 69 -15.07 17.78 1.13
CA ALA A 69 -15.38 19.13 0.63
C ALA A 69 -16.54 19.77 1.41
N ASP A 70 -17.61 19.01 1.67
CA ASP A 70 -18.77 19.50 2.42
C ASP A 70 -18.40 19.84 3.88
N LEU A 71 -17.51 19.05 4.50
CA LEU A 71 -17.04 19.32 5.86
C LEU A 71 -16.18 20.59 5.94
N MET A 72 -15.30 20.82 4.96
CA MET A 72 -14.50 22.04 4.86
C MET A 72 -15.39 23.29 4.78
N GLU A 73 -16.43 23.26 3.94
CA GLU A 73 -17.37 24.38 3.83
C GLU A 73 -18.18 24.63 5.11
N SER A 74 -18.45 23.56 5.87
CA SER A 74 -19.12 23.65 7.16
C SER A 74 -18.20 24.11 8.32
N GLY A 75 -16.90 24.28 8.07
CA GLY A 75 -15.90 24.65 9.08
C GLY A 75 -15.56 23.53 10.08
N GLN A 76 -15.78 22.27 9.71
CA GLN A 76 -15.53 21.09 10.56
C GLN A 76 -14.29 20.33 10.07
N ASP A 77 -13.11 20.89 10.28
CA ASP A 77 -11.87 20.39 9.68
C ASP A 77 -11.14 19.29 10.47
N ALA A 78 -11.51 19.08 11.74
CA ALA A 78 -10.92 18.04 12.60
C ALA A 78 -10.77 16.64 11.95
N PRO A 79 -11.78 16.10 11.22
CA PRO A 79 -11.66 14.79 10.56
C PRO A 79 -10.78 14.80 9.30
N LEU A 80 -10.35 15.97 8.81
CA LEU A 80 -9.71 16.15 7.50
C LEU A 80 -8.18 16.11 7.56
N LYS A 81 -7.59 15.62 8.65
CA LYS A 81 -6.14 15.52 8.81
C LYS A 81 -5.50 14.76 7.63
N GLY A 82 -4.64 15.44 6.88
CA GLY A 82 -3.95 14.87 5.72
C GLY A 82 -4.70 14.98 4.39
N ILE A 83 -5.88 15.61 4.38
CA ILE A 83 -6.59 16.02 3.16
C ILE A 83 -6.26 17.48 2.89
N THR A 84 -5.80 17.78 1.68
CA THR A 84 -5.46 19.15 1.25
C THR A 84 -6.24 19.49 -0.03
N GLY A 85 -6.32 20.79 -0.35
CA GLY A 85 -7.12 21.30 -1.47
C GLY A 85 -8.31 22.13 -0.99
N THR A 86 -8.85 22.95 -1.89
CA THR A 86 -10.12 23.65 -1.65
C THR A 86 -11.31 22.70 -1.87
N PRO A 87 -12.50 23.01 -1.33
CA PRO A 87 -13.70 22.22 -1.58
C PRO A 87 -13.97 22.01 -3.08
N GLU A 88 -13.78 23.03 -3.91
CA GLU A 88 -13.98 22.96 -5.36
C GLU A 88 -13.01 21.98 -6.01
N VAL A 89 -11.74 21.99 -5.59
CA VAL A 89 -10.71 21.08 -6.10
C VAL A 89 -10.99 19.64 -5.70
N LEU A 90 -11.42 19.40 -4.46
CA LEU A 90 -11.80 18.07 -4.01
C LEU A 90 -12.98 17.51 -4.81
N ARG A 91 -14.00 18.33 -5.11
CA ARG A 91 -15.15 17.92 -5.93
C ARG A 91 -14.75 17.63 -7.37
N GLU A 92 -13.84 18.41 -7.94
CA GLU A 92 -13.28 18.19 -9.28
C GLU A 92 -12.53 16.85 -9.37
N ILE A 93 -11.70 16.55 -8.37
CA ILE A 93 -10.99 15.28 -8.27
C ILE A 93 -12.00 14.13 -8.08
N ALA A 94 -13.02 14.32 -7.23
CA ALA A 94 -14.04 13.31 -6.99
C ALA A 94 -14.78 12.92 -8.28
N GLU A 95 -15.15 13.90 -9.12
CA GLU A 95 -15.80 13.65 -10.40
C GLU A 95 -14.89 12.87 -11.36
N TYR A 96 -13.60 13.22 -11.41
CA TYR A 96 -12.62 12.50 -12.20
C TYR A 96 -12.44 11.05 -11.76
N VAL A 97 -12.32 10.82 -10.44
CA VAL A 97 -12.20 9.49 -9.85
C VAL A 97 -13.44 8.64 -10.12
N ALA A 98 -14.65 9.21 -9.97
CA ALA A 98 -15.91 8.53 -10.21
C ALA A 98 -16.09 8.07 -11.67
N THR A 99 -15.47 8.78 -12.62
CA THR A 99 -15.55 8.49 -14.06
C THR A 99 -14.35 7.68 -14.58
N TRP A 100 -13.44 7.27 -13.71
CA TRP A 100 -12.17 6.65 -14.11
C TRP A 100 -12.31 5.36 -14.91
N ASN A 101 -13.31 4.53 -14.59
CA ASN A 101 -13.59 3.27 -15.27
C ASN A 101 -13.87 3.44 -16.78
N VAL A 102 -14.30 4.63 -17.19
CA VAL A 102 -14.51 4.93 -18.61
C VAL A 102 -13.16 5.15 -19.29
N GLY A 103 -12.75 4.18 -20.09
CA GLY A 103 -11.50 4.24 -20.85
C GLY A 103 -10.26 3.85 -20.04
N SER A 104 -10.42 3.25 -18.86
CA SER A 104 -9.32 2.83 -17.98
C SER A 104 -8.29 1.95 -18.70
N SER A 105 -8.73 0.99 -19.53
CA SER A 105 -7.81 0.11 -20.28
C SER A 105 -6.84 0.88 -21.17
N ALA A 106 -7.30 1.94 -21.85
CA ALA A 106 -6.43 2.75 -22.70
C ALA A 106 -5.44 3.59 -21.87
N ARG A 107 -5.91 4.13 -20.74
CA ARG A 107 -5.09 4.91 -19.80
C ARG A 107 -4.00 4.07 -19.14
N VAL A 108 -4.32 2.81 -18.80
CA VAL A 108 -3.37 1.87 -18.21
C VAL A 108 -2.37 1.35 -19.25
N ALA A 109 -2.82 1.02 -20.46
CA ALA A 109 -1.96 0.44 -21.50
C ALA A 109 -0.80 1.35 -21.95
N GLN A 110 -0.94 2.67 -21.77
CA GLN A 110 0.07 3.65 -22.19
C GLN A 110 0.91 4.19 -21.03
N ALA A 111 0.57 3.82 -19.79
CA ALA A 111 1.21 4.36 -18.60
C ALA A 111 2.53 3.63 -18.28
N ILE A 112 3.50 4.39 -17.80
CA ILE A 112 4.66 3.86 -17.09
C ILE A 112 4.37 4.05 -15.60
N PRO A 113 4.21 2.97 -14.81
CA PRO A 113 3.94 3.09 -13.38
C PRO A 113 5.07 3.81 -12.66
N THR A 114 4.72 4.69 -11.74
CA THR A 114 5.66 5.31 -10.79
C THR A 114 6.02 4.34 -9.65
N SER A 115 7.09 4.61 -8.91
CA SER A 115 7.46 3.82 -7.71
C SER A 115 6.33 3.80 -6.69
N ALA A 116 5.73 4.97 -6.40
CA ALA A 116 4.59 5.08 -5.50
C ALA A 116 3.40 4.22 -5.93
N GLU A 117 3.12 4.11 -7.24
CA GLU A 117 2.05 3.22 -7.74
C GLU A 117 2.37 1.74 -7.53
N LEU A 118 3.62 1.35 -7.81
CA LEU A 118 4.05 -0.03 -7.65
C LEU A 118 4.07 -0.45 -6.17
N ALA A 119 4.28 0.48 -5.24
CA ALA A 119 4.19 0.23 -3.81
C ALA A 119 2.81 -0.30 -3.38
N PHE A 120 1.73 0.08 -4.07
CA PHE A 120 0.40 -0.44 -3.78
C PHE A 120 0.22 -1.91 -4.14
N ARG A 121 1.14 -2.50 -4.90
CA ARG A 121 1.17 -3.95 -5.15
C ARG A 121 1.84 -4.73 -4.02
N LEU A 122 2.66 -4.05 -3.21
CA LEU A 122 3.52 -4.66 -2.20
C LEU A 122 3.31 -4.06 -0.79
N PRO A 123 2.06 -3.74 -0.35
CA PRO A 123 1.85 -3.00 0.88
C PRO A 123 2.30 -3.80 2.12
N THR A 124 2.02 -5.09 2.17
CA THR A 124 2.31 -5.94 3.33
C THR A 124 3.81 -6.24 3.43
N LEU A 125 4.46 -6.45 2.29
CA LEU A 125 5.89 -6.67 2.19
C LEU A 125 6.67 -5.42 2.58
N LEU A 126 6.28 -4.24 2.08
CA LEU A 126 6.92 -2.98 2.45
C LEU A 126 6.78 -2.71 3.96
N GLU A 127 5.60 -2.91 4.53
CA GLU A 127 5.39 -2.77 5.98
C GLU A 127 6.27 -3.74 6.77
N MET A 128 6.32 -5.02 6.35
CA MET A 128 7.19 -6.01 6.98
C MET A 128 8.66 -5.60 6.95
N LEU A 129 9.17 -5.16 5.79
CA LEU A 129 10.57 -4.78 5.63
C LEU A 129 10.92 -3.54 6.47
N VAL A 130 10.02 -2.56 6.55
CA VAL A 130 10.18 -1.39 7.43
C VAL A 130 10.25 -1.81 8.90
N ILE A 131 9.43 -2.77 9.34
CA ILE A 131 9.50 -3.31 10.71
C ILE A 131 10.80 -4.12 10.89
N TYR A 132 11.18 -4.92 9.91
CA TYR A 132 12.32 -5.81 9.99
C TYR A 132 13.66 -5.06 10.04
N TYR A 133 13.82 -3.99 9.25
CA TYR A 133 15.04 -3.18 9.16
C TYR A 133 14.96 -1.83 9.86
N GLY A 134 13.85 -1.52 10.52
CA GLY A 134 13.64 -0.26 11.23
C GLY A 134 14.67 -0.02 12.34
N GLN A 135 14.63 1.15 12.98
CA GLN A 135 15.58 1.53 14.04
C GLN A 135 15.56 0.58 15.25
N ASP A 136 14.41 -0.05 15.51
CA ASP A 136 14.22 -1.12 16.50
C ASP A 136 13.87 -2.45 15.81
N GLY A 137 14.37 -2.64 14.58
CA GLY A 137 14.01 -3.76 13.73
C GLY A 137 14.72 -5.06 14.14
N LEU A 138 14.09 -6.19 13.80
CA LEU A 138 14.57 -7.53 14.11
C LEU A 138 15.94 -7.84 13.51
N ALA A 139 16.29 -7.19 12.40
CA ALA A 139 17.61 -7.30 11.79
C ALA A 139 18.76 -6.76 12.67
N LEU A 140 18.45 -5.90 13.64
CA LEU A 140 19.42 -5.26 14.54
C LEU A 140 19.50 -5.92 15.91
N GLU A 141 18.64 -6.90 16.22
CA GLU A 141 18.60 -7.53 17.54
C GLU A 141 19.80 -8.46 17.80
N ASP A 142 20.34 -9.09 16.76
CA ASP A 142 21.52 -9.97 16.87
C ASP A 142 22.25 -10.10 15.52
N ASP A 143 23.37 -9.37 15.40
CA ASP A 143 24.26 -9.37 14.21
C ASP A 143 24.89 -10.74 13.91
N SER A 144 24.75 -11.73 14.80
CA SER A 144 25.29 -13.08 14.60
C SER A 144 24.31 -14.04 13.90
N LEU A 145 23.05 -13.64 13.72
CA LEU A 145 22.04 -14.48 13.09
C LEU A 145 22.26 -14.59 11.58
N SER A 146 22.09 -15.80 11.06
CA SER A 146 21.96 -15.97 9.62
C SER A 146 20.67 -15.30 9.11
N PRO A 147 20.60 -14.89 7.83
CA PRO A 147 19.39 -14.29 7.27
C PRO A 147 18.12 -15.16 7.45
N ARG A 148 18.29 -16.49 7.44
CA ARG A 148 17.19 -17.43 7.68
C ARG A 148 16.72 -17.45 9.13
N GLU A 149 17.64 -17.33 10.09
CA GLU A 149 17.32 -17.27 11.52
C GLU A 149 16.61 -15.94 11.86
N GLY A 150 17.05 -14.82 11.27
CA GLY A 150 16.35 -13.54 11.38
C GLY A 150 14.90 -13.62 10.87
N LEU A 151 14.67 -14.26 9.72
CA LEU A 151 13.30 -14.47 9.22
C LEU A 151 12.44 -15.37 10.12
N ARG A 152 13.04 -16.32 10.85
CA ARG A 152 12.29 -17.12 11.84
C ARG A 152 11.87 -16.28 13.04
N LEU A 153 12.72 -15.37 13.52
CA LEU A 153 12.31 -14.38 14.53
C LEU A 153 11.20 -13.47 14.01
N ALA A 154 11.24 -13.09 12.74
CA ALA A 154 10.15 -12.33 12.12
C ALA A 154 8.83 -13.11 12.14
N VAL A 155 8.84 -14.41 11.82
CA VAL A 155 7.66 -15.29 11.94
C VAL A 155 7.09 -15.26 13.36
N ASP A 156 7.94 -15.35 14.37
CA ASP A 156 7.51 -15.32 15.78
C ASP A 156 6.80 -14.01 16.16
N ASN A 157 7.25 -12.89 15.59
CA ASN A 157 6.61 -11.58 15.79
C ASN A 157 5.21 -11.48 15.17
N TYR A 158 4.91 -12.27 14.14
CA TYR A 158 3.58 -12.28 13.54
C TYR A 158 2.60 -13.23 14.24
N HIS A 159 3.04 -14.02 15.21
CA HIS A 159 2.11 -14.85 15.99
C HIS A 159 1.18 -14.00 16.89
N PRO A 160 -0.09 -14.40 17.06
CA PRO A 160 -0.77 -15.58 16.49
C PRO A 160 -1.44 -15.31 15.13
N LEU A 161 -1.15 -14.19 14.47
CA LEU A 161 -1.78 -13.75 13.23
C LEU A 161 -1.04 -14.21 11.96
N CYS A 162 0.05 -14.97 12.09
CA CYS A 162 0.89 -15.47 11.00
C CYS A 162 0.09 -16.14 9.87
N LEU A 163 -1.00 -16.86 10.18
CA LEU A 163 -1.91 -17.45 9.19
C LEU A 163 -2.49 -16.42 8.21
N TRP A 164 -2.74 -15.22 8.70
CA TRP A 164 -3.33 -14.13 7.92
C TRP A 164 -2.28 -13.28 7.22
N TRP A 165 -1.07 -13.15 7.77
CA TRP A 165 -0.07 -12.22 7.25
C TRP A 165 0.98 -12.85 6.35
N LEU A 166 1.57 -13.98 6.75
CA LEU A 166 2.71 -14.56 6.06
C LEU A 166 2.40 -15.01 4.61
N PRO A 167 1.21 -15.59 4.30
CA PRO A 167 0.87 -15.93 2.93
C PRO A 167 0.79 -14.71 2.00
N HIS A 168 0.29 -13.57 2.48
CA HIS A 168 0.22 -12.35 1.69
C HIS A 168 1.62 -11.78 1.41
N MET A 169 2.50 -11.73 2.42
CA MET A 169 3.89 -11.30 2.23
C MET A 169 4.63 -12.18 1.22
N ALA A 170 4.48 -13.51 1.32
CA ALA A 170 5.09 -14.43 0.36
C ALA A 170 4.55 -14.24 -1.06
N ALA A 171 3.25 -13.96 -1.21
CA ALA A 171 2.65 -13.64 -2.52
C ALA A 171 3.20 -12.31 -3.08
N GLU A 172 3.35 -11.29 -2.24
CA GLU A 172 3.92 -10.00 -2.63
C GLU A 172 5.41 -10.11 -2.99
N CYS A 173 6.18 -10.98 -2.33
CA CYS A 173 7.55 -11.29 -2.77
C CYS A 173 7.58 -11.86 -4.20
N GLN A 174 6.66 -12.76 -4.54
CA GLN A 174 6.54 -13.29 -5.90
C GLN A 174 6.11 -12.22 -6.91
N GLU A 175 5.19 -11.35 -6.50
CA GLU A 175 4.77 -10.23 -7.35
C GLU A 175 5.92 -9.24 -7.59
N ALA A 176 6.73 -8.94 -6.58
CA ALA A 176 7.93 -8.12 -6.73
C ALA A 176 8.91 -8.73 -7.75
N LEU A 177 9.18 -10.03 -7.65
CA LEU A 177 10.03 -10.73 -8.62
C LEU A 177 9.47 -10.74 -10.04
N ALA A 178 8.13 -10.72 -10.20
CA ALA A 178 7.50 -10.65 -11.51
C ALA A 178 7.54 -9.23 -12.12
N VAL A 179 7.48 -8.19 -11.28
CA VAL A 179 7.46 -6.78 -11.69
C VAL A 179 8.88 -6.25 -11.92
N PHE A 180 9.82 -6.57 -11.04
CA PHE A 180 11.19 -6.08 -11.05
C PHE A 180 12.14 -7.20 -11.49
N GLN A 181 12.55 -7.15 -12.76
CA GLN A 181 13.24 -8.27 -13.41
C GLN A 181 14.76 -8.32 -13.17
N THR A 182 15.33 -7.31 -12.51
CA THR A 182 16.77 -7.23 -12.24
C THR A 182 17.03 -6.82 -10.80
N GLU A 183 18.22 -7.16 -10.31
CA GLU A 183 18.68 -6.78 -8.97
C GLU A 183 18.67 -5.26 -8.80
N GLU A 184 19.17 -4.52 -9.79
CA GLU A 184 19.25 -3.05 -9.73
C GLU A 184 17.87 -2.40 -9.66
N ALA A 185 16.85 -3.02 -10.27
CA ALA A 185 15.48 -2.53 -10.19
C ALA A 185 14.88 -2.75 -8.79
N LEU A 186 15.17 -3.89 -8.17
CA LEU A 186 14.77 -4.22 -6.80
C LEU A 186 15.48 -3.31 -5.77
N GLU A 187 16.80 -3.18 -5.86
CA GLU A 187 17.60 -2.29 -5.01
C GLU A 187 17.10 -0.86 -5.10
N ARG A 188 16.90 -0.34 -6.32
CA ARG A 188 16.37 1.02 -6.51
C ARG A 188 15.00 1.17 -5.87
N PHE A 189 14.11 0.21 -6.10
CA PHE A 189 12.74 0.30 -5.57
C PHE A 189 12.73 0.25 -4.04
N PHE A 190 13.31 -0.78 -3.43
CA PHE A 190 13.23 -1.00 -1.99
C PHE A 190 14.14 -0.05 -1.20
N GLU A 191 15.39 0.13 -1.61
CA GLU A 191 16.39 0.85 -0.83
C GLU A 191 16.38 2.36 -1.09
N VAL A 192 16.24 2.76 -2.36
CA VAL A 192 16.34 4.17 -2.74
C VAL A 192 14.98 4.86 -2.69
N GLU A 193 13.98 4.30 -3.37
CA GLU A 193 12.66 4.94 -3.50
C GLU A 193 11.81 4.76 -2.22
N HIS A 194 11.98 3.64 -1.51
CA HIS A 194 11.19 3.31 -0.32
C HIS A 194 11.97 3.22 1.00
N ALA A 195 13.31 3.35 0.96
CA ALA A 195 14.17 3.42 2.14
C ALA A 195 13.92 2.30 3.17
N VAL A 196 13.60 1.08 2.73
CA VAL A 196 13.27 -0.03 3.65
C VAL A 196 14.50 -0.71 4.23
N GLY A 197 15.72 -0.31 3.85
CA GLY A 197 16.98 -0.92 4.28
C GLY A 197 17.56 -1.93 3.30
N THR A 198 18.82 -2.30 3.50
CA THR A 198 19.59 -3.17 2.60
C THR A 198 19.71 -4.58 3.20
N PRO A 199 19.30 -5.63 2.48
CA PRO A 199 19.51 -7.01 2.93
C PRO A 199 21.00 -7.39 2.94
N GLY A 200 21.36 -8.35 3.79
CA GLY A 200 22.70 -8.96 3.77
C GLY A 200 22.97 -9.92 2.60
N LEU A 201 22.01 -10.03 1.67
CA LEU A 201 22.00 -10.88 0.46
C LEU A 201 21.35 -10.09 -0.68
N PRO A 202 21.65 -10.39 -1.96
CA PRO A 202 20.92 -9.79 -3.10
C PRO A 202 19.40 -9.97 -2.96
N TRP A 203 18.60 -9.00 -3.37
CA TRP A 203 17.13 -9.05 -3.36
C TRP A 203 16.59 -10.25 -4.14
N LEU A 204 17.21 -10.59 -5.27
CA LEU A 204 16.84 -11.78 -6.05
C LEU A 204 17.05 -13.10 -5.29
N GLU A 205 17.86 -13.11 -4.23
CA GLU A 205 18.04 -14.24 -3.31
C GLU A 205 17.22 -14.08 -2.03
N TRP A 206 17.07 -12.85 -1.55
CA TRP A 206 16.36 -12.52 -0.31
C TRP A 206 14.85 -12.75 -0.42
N LEU A 207 14.21 -12.30 -1.50
CA LEU A 207 12.76 -12.48 -1.69
C LEU A 207 12.36 -13.97 -1.75
N PRO A 208 13.05 -14.85 -2.51
CA PRO A 208 12.82 -16.29 -2.44
C PRO A 208 13.02 -16.87 -1.05
N LEU A 209 14.03 -16.40 -0.29
CA LEU A 209 14.27 -16.89 1.06
C LEU A 209 13.08 -16.57 2.00
N ILE A 210 12.47 -15.38 1.88
CA ILE A 210 11.25 -15.01 2.61
C ILE A 210 10.12 -15.99 2.27
N ILE A 211 9.88 -16.21 0.98
CA ILE A 211 8.84 -17.14 0.48
C ILE A 211 9.03 -18.54 1.07
N ASP A 212 10.27 -19.04 1.07
CA ASP A 212 10.60 -20.36 1.57
C ASP A 212 10.40 -20.48 3.07
N VAL A 213 10.94 -19.55 3.86
CA VAL A 213 10.84 -19.59 5.33
C VAL A 213 9.37 -19.48 5.77
N PHE A 214 8.62 -18.54 5.19
CA PHE A 214 7.22 -18.34 5.53
C PHE A 214 6.38 -19.54 5.07
N GLY A 215 6.62 -20.06 3.86
CA GLY A 215 5.95 -21.24 3.35
C GLY A 215 6.22 -22.51 4.18
N GLU A 216 7.45 -22.69 4.66
CA GLU A 216 7.80 -23.78 5.59
C GLU A 216 7.01 -23.69 6.89
N HIS A 217 6.98 -22.51 7.51
CA HIS A 217 6.20 -22.28 8.72
C HIS A 217 4.72 -22.60 8.50
N MET A 218 4.13 -22.07 7.42
CA MET A 218 2.71 -22.30 7.10
C MET A 218 2.38 -23.78 6.89
N ARG A 219 3.28 -24.54 6.24
CA ARG A 219 3.10 -25.99 6.06
C ARG A 219 3.20 -26.77 7.37
N ALA A 220 4.09 -26.35 8.28
CA ALA A 220 4.31 -27.03 9.56
C ALA A 220 3.18 -26.73 10.55
N GLU A 221 2.83 -25.46 10.73
CA GLU A 221 1.99 -25.00 11.84
C GLU A 221 0.53 -24.77 11.45
N HIS A 222 0.25 -24.52 10.17
CA HIS A 222 -1.10 -24.18 9.69
C HIS A 222 -1.63 -25.09 8.56
N PRO A 223 -1.50 -26.43 8.65
CA PRO A 223 -2.07 -27.30 7.63
C PRO A 223 -3.60 -27.15 7.59
N PRO A 224 -4.20 -26.98 6.40
CA PRO A 224 -5.64 -26.82 6.28
C PRO A 224 -6.35 -28.08 6.78
N ARG A 225 -7.26 -27.92 7.74
CA ARG A 225 -8.07 -29.02 8.30
C ARG A 225 -9.50 -28.90 7.80
N TRP A 226 -9.79 -29.56 6.69
CA TRP A 226 -11.16 -29.68 6.19
C TRP A 226 -11.89 -30.78 6.95
N VAL A 227 -12.76 -30.42 7.88
CA VAL A 227 -13.66 -31.40 8.49
C VAL A 227 -14.73 -31.75 7.46
N ARG A 228 -14.74 -33.01 6.98
CA ARG A 228 -15.87 -33.53 6.21
C ARG A 228 -17.11 -33.44 7.10
N THR A 229 -17.97 -32.46 6.86
CA THR A 229 -19.33 -32.47 7.39
C THR A 229 -20.12 -33.45 6.52
N SER A 230 -20.50 -34.59 7.10
CA SER A 230 -21.50 -35.47 6.49
C SER A 230 -22.82 -34.69 6.39
N ARG A 231 -23.13 -34.18 5.20
CA ARG A 231 -24.49 -33.76 4.85
C ARG A 231 -25.23 -34.94 4.25
#